data_AF-A0A0Q4F3Z8-F1
#
_entry.id   AF-A0A0Q4F3Z8-F1
#
_cell.length_a   1.000
_cell.length_b   1.000
_cell.length_c   1.000
_cell.angle_alpha   90.00
_cell.angle_beta   90.00
_cell.angle_gamma   90.00
#
_symmetry.space_group_name_H-M   'P 1'
#
loop_
_entity.id
_entity.type
_entity.pdbx_description
1 polymer ?
#
loop_
_entity_poly.entity_id
_entity_poly.type
_entity_poly.pdbx_seq_one_letter_code
_entity_poly.pdbx_strand_id
1 'polypeptide(L)'
;MKKMILAFSLLGSLFSAQYSWTAFSYPPASANGRYDDVFFLNENVGWAARGGNGAVFKTTNGGANWTQQTVSAATNQYYRNIEFLNENVGFLGTLNNNFYKTVDGGNSWQRVNNISPYPQAICGLDCVGTSTVYGCGAWFYPAYIIKSTDSGNTWQYIDMSAYANALVEIHFVTENIGYAAGNDDNGAVILKTTDGGNSWTKIYNSNIDNEYVWKMQFLDNNKIFCSIESELPNTGKLLKTLNGGFTWETKDFPDHYVQAVGFTSATHGWMGGHNTGFYETFDGGNTWTNTGVGGSLNRIFILNNNVAFAAGTNVYKMTTGSLAAQEVSGEKQERKLKVEVVPNPVKDKLNLTVHYVHSDHIIVGLYEASGKFIKNILKDDVNDKGLKKYTLEFNYPPGSYLLDVHSNLGRQSVKVIKNE
;
A
#
# COMPACT_ATOMS: atom_id res chain seq x y z
N MET A 1 15.44 -25.77 63.70
CA MET A 1 15.92 -25.67 62.31
C MET A 1 14.75 -25.25 61.42
N LYS A 2 14.66 -23.97 61.03
CA LYS A 2 13.69 -23.52 60.01
C LYS A 2 14.50 -23.18 58.76
N LYS A 3 14.32 -23.95 57.68
CA LYS A 3 14.91 -23.67 56.37
C LYS A 3 14.15 -22.51 55.74
N MET A 4 14.82 -21.40 55.51
CA MET A 4 14.30 -20.28 54.72
C MET A 4 14.64 -20.56 53.26
N ILE A 5 13.63 -20.84 52.44
CA ILE A 5 13.77 -20.98 50.99
C ILE A 5 13.61 -19.57 50.40
N LEU A 6 14.70 -18.99 49.89
CA LEU A 6 14.62 -17.81 49.04
C LEU A 6 14.22 -18.25 47.63
N ALA A 7 13.04 -17.84 47.18
CA ALA A 7 12.65 -17.92 45.78
C ALA A 7 13.19 -16.68 45.05
N PHE A 8 14.10 -16.87 44.11
CA PHE A 8 14.52 -15.84 43.15
C PHE A 8 13.53 -15.85 41.98
N SER A 9 12.71 -14.81 41.85
CA SER A 9 11.95 -14.57 40.61
C SER A 9 12.87 -13.91 39.59
N LEU A 10 13.30 -14.66 38.57
CA LEU A 10 13.87 -14.08 37.36
C LEU A 10 12.75 -13.31 36.62
N LEU A 11 12.79 -11.97 36.67
CA LEU A 11 12.10 -11.16 35.67
C LEU A 11 12.90 -11.24 34.36
N GLY A 12 12.46 -12.12 33.46
CA GLY A 12 12.88 -12.05 32.06
C GLY A 12 12.21 -10.83 31.43
N SER A 13 12.99 -9.78 31.13
CA SER A 13 12.52 -8.70 30.27
C SER A 13 12.36 -9.25 28.86
N LEU A 14 11.13 -9.56 28.47
CA LEU A 14 10.79 -9.81 27.08
C LEU A 14 10.99 -8.49 26.33
N PHE A 15 12.07 -8.42 25.55
CA PHE A 15 12.26 -7.35 24.58
C PHE A 15 11.21 -7.54 23.47
N SER A 16 10.08 -6.85 23.59
CA SER A 16 9.18 -6.66 22.44
C SER A 16 9.87 -5.74 21.44
N ALA A 17 9.65 -5.97 20.16
CA ALA A 17 9.97 -4.97 19.15
C ALA A 17 9.28 -3.66 19.53
N GLN A 18 10.05 -2.57 19.61
CA GLN A 18 9.50 -1.24 19.84
C GLN A 18 9.23 -0.61 18.48
N TYR A 19 7.96 -0.38 18.21
CA TYR A 19 7.50 0.35 17.03
C TYR A 19 7.67 1.84 17.29
N SER A 20 8.25 2.56 16.34
CA SER A 20 8.35 4.02 16.43
C SER A 20 7.91 4.67 15.12
N TRP A 21 7.00 5.63 15.24
CA TRP A 21 6.59 6.52 14.16
C TRP A 21 7.45 7.76 14.17
N THR A 22 8.06 8.07 13.04
CA THR A 22 8.88 9.27 12.84
C THR A 22 8.33 10.08 11.69
N ALA A 23 8.20 11.39 11.89
CA ALA A 23 7.83 12.30 10.81
C ALA A 23 9.07 12.55 9.94
N PHE A 24 8.90 12.61 8.62
CA PHE A 24 9.98 13.05 7.76
C PHE A 24 10.21 14.57 7.86
N SER A 25 11.45 14.98 7.66
CA SER A 25 11.81 16.40 7.52
C SER A 25 11.35 16.99 6.18
N TYR A 26 11.17 16.14 5.17
CA TYR A 26 10.63 16.45 3.86
C TYR A 26 9.86 15.22 3.33
N PRO A 27 8.74 15.32 2.58
CA PRO A 27 8.15 16.55 2.04
C PRO A 27 7.67 17.44 3.20
N PRO A 28 7.60 18.77 2.99
CA PRO A 28 7.48 19.68 4.11
C PRO A 28 6.15 19.42 4.82
N ALA A 29 6.17 19.49 6.15
CA ALA A 29 4.95 19.46 6.93
C ALA A 29 3.99 20.53 6.40
N SER A 30 2.71 20.19 6.34
CA SER A 30 1.73 21.12 5.80
C SER A 30 1.31 22.11 6.88
N ALA A 31 1.75 23.38 6.76
CA ALA A 31 1.36 24.43 7.71
C ALA A 31 -0.16 24.67 7.77
N ASN A 32 -0.89 24.42 6.68
CA ASN A 32 -2.33 24.65 6.54
C ASN A 32 -3.05 23.49 5.83
N GLY A 33 -2.84 22.23 6.26
CA GLY A 33 -3.49 21.06 5.64
C GLY A 33 -2.82 19.73 5.98
N ARG A 34 -3.06 18.70 5.17
CA ARG A 34 -2.45 17.36 5.34
C ARG A 34 -2.01 16.74 4.02
N TYR A 35 -1.22 15.68 4.11
CA TYR A 35 -1.15 14.64 3.10
C TYR A 35 -2.37 13.75 3.26
N ASP A 36 -3.10 13.53 2.17
CA ASP A 36 -4.24 12.61 2.20
C ASP A 36 -3.78 11.19 1.92
N ASP A 37 -2.72 10.99 1.14
CA ASP A 37 -2.33 9.63 0.79
C ASP A 37 -0.84 9.43 0.54
N VAL A 38 -0.42 8.19 0.72
CA VAL A 38 0.93 7.70 0.43
C VAL A 38 0.85 6.32 -0.18
N PHE A 39 1.69 6.10 -1.17
CA PHE A 39 1.85 4.80 -1.82
C PHE A 39 3.33 4.47 -1.94
N PHE A 40 3.72 3.25 -1.60
CA PHE A 40 5.10 2.77 -1.72
C PHE A 40 5.13 1.46 -2.50
N LEU A 41 5.92 1.41 -3.59
CA LEU A 41 6.18 0.17 -4.32
C LEU A 41 7.06 -0.78 -3.52
N ASN A 42 7.96 -0.21 -2.72
CA ASN A 42 8.88 -0.91 -1.83
C ASN A 42 9.40 0.08 -0.77
N GLU A 43 10.32 -0.37 0.08
CA GLU A 43 10.81 0.42 1.21
C GLU A 43 11.56 1.70 0.80
N ASN A 44 11.97 1.80 -0.47
CA ASN A 44 12.78 2.89 -1.01
C ASN A 44 12.01 3.83 -1.93
N VAL A 45 11.09 3.31 -2.75
CA VAL A 45 10.40 4.08 -3.78
C VAL A 45 8.94 4.28 -3.40
N GLY A 46 8.53 5.53 -3.28
CA GLY A 46 7.17 5.90 -2.91
C GLY A 46 6.78 7.31 -3.30
N TRP A 47 5.50 7.60 -3.17
CA TRP A 47 4.86 8.87 -3.48
C TRP A 47 3.96 9.31 -2.34
N ALA A 48 3.82 10.63 -2.21
CA ALA A 48 2.93 11.27 -1.25
C ALA A 48 2.10 12.33 -1.95
N ALA A 49 0.79 12.30 -1.73
CA ALA A 49 -0.16 13.25 -2.28
C ALA A 49 -0.62 14.21 -1.16
N ARG A 50 -0.33 15.50 -1.35
CA ARG A 50 -0.83 16.57 -0.49
C ARG A 50 -2.22 16.99 -0.94
N GLY A 51 -3.14 17.18 0.02
CA GLY A 51 -4.52 17.60 -0.19
C GLY A 51 -4.65 19.01 -0.76
N GLY A 52 -5.26 19.94 -0.02
CA GLY A 52 -5.45 21.32 -0.49
C GLY A 52 -4.16 22.01 -0.93
N ASN A 53 -4.24 22.81 -2.00
CA ASN A 53 -3.07 23.34 -2.74
C ASN A 53 -2.14 22.21 -3.20
N GLY A 54 -2.73 21.21 -3.86
CA GLY A 54 -2.16 19.89 -4.06
C GLY A 54 -0.77 19.89 -4.66
N ALA A 55 0.07 19.02 -4.11
CA ALA A 55 1.40 18.70 -4.59
C ALA A 55 1.63 17.19 -4.48
N VAL A 56 2.35 16.63 -5.45
CA VAL A 56 2.79 15.23 -5.42
C VAL A 56 4.29 15.23 -5.18
N PHE A 57 4.74 14.38 -4.27
CA PHE A 57 6.15 14.19 -3.98
C PHE A 57 6.53 12.74 -4.25
N LYS A 58 7.76 12.52 -4.72
CA LYS A 58 8.35 11.19 -4.92
C LYS A 58 9.62 11.04 -4.13
N THR A 59 9.84 9.87 -3.55
CA THR A 59 11.11 9.45 -2.97
C THR A 59 11.65 8.21 -3.68
N THR A 60 12.97 8.05 -3.69
CA THR A 60 13.67 6.85 -4.19
C THR A 60 14.68 6.30 -3.17
N ASN A 61 14.64 6.83 -1.94
CA ASN A 61 15.54 6.49 -0.84
C ASN A 61 14.81 6.35 0.50
N GLY A 62 13.57 5.86 0.46
CA GLY A 62 12.79 5.47 1.64
C GLY A 62 12.31 6.63 2.49
N GLY A 63 12.14 7.79 1.85
CA GLY A 63 11.66 9.03 2.42
C GLY A 63 12.75 9.94 3.00
N ALA A 64 14.03 9.57 2.88
CA ALA A 64 15.13 10.43 3.34
C ALA A 64 15.20 11.75 2.55
N ASN A 65 14.87 11.72 1.24
CA ASN A 65 14.65 12.90 0.42
C ASN A 65 13.40 12.71 -0.44
N TRP A 66 12.75 13.82 -0.78
CA TRP A 66 11.66 13.83 -1.73
C TRP A 66 11.85 14.91 -2.79
N THR A 67 11.24 14.70 -3.95
CA THR A 67 11.23 15.63 -5.05
C THR A 67 9.78 15.90 -5.44
N GLN A 68 9.39 17.17 -5.50
CA GLN A 68 8.06 17.53 -5.99
C GLN A 68 7.94 17.20 -7.48
N GLN A 69 6.84 16.56 -7.85
CA GLN A 69 6.54 16.14 -9.22
C GLN A 69 5.73 17.21 -9.97
N THR A 70 5.75 17.15 -11.31
CA THR A 70 5.00 18.09 -12.15
C THR A 70 3.63 17.52 -12.52
N VAL A 71 2.56 18.23 -12.15
CA VAL A 71 1.18 17.89 -12.57
C VAL A 71 0.71 18.94 -13.57
N SER A 72 0.46 18.52 -14.81
CA SER A 72 0.10 19.45 -15.89
C SER A 72 -1.25 20.11 -15.62
N ALA A 73 -1.35 21.42 -15.87
CA ALA A 73 -2.58 22.20 -15.73
C ALA A 73 -3.23 22.18 -14.32
N ALA A 74 -2.48 21.80 -13.29
CA ALA A 74 -2.96 21.81 -11.91
C ALA A 74 -2.99 23.23 -11.33
N THR A 75 -4.17 23.83 -11.23
CA THR A 75 -4.40 25.02 -10.41
C THR A 75 -5.37 24.69 -9.29
N ASN A 76 -5.00 25.05 -8.06
CA ASN A 76 -5.82 24.91 -6.85
C ASN A 76 -6.45 23.51 -6.66
N GLN A 77 -5.67 22.46 -6.96
CA GLN A 77 -6.13 21.07 -6.88
C GLN A 77 -6.21 20.58 -5.43
N TYR A 78 -7.07 19.61 -5.16
CA TYR A 78 -7.07 18.85 -3.91
C TYR A 78 -6.80 17.38 -4.26
N TYR A 79 -5.57 16.91 -4.06
CA TYR A 79 -5.21 15.52 -4.35
C TYR A 79 -5.61 14.62 -3.19
N ARG A 80 -6.44 13.62 -3.47
CA ARG A 80 -7.10 12.82 -2.45
C ARG A 80 -6.47 11.46 -2.24
N ASN A 81 -6.01 10.84 -3.31
CA ASN A 81 -5.38 9.53 -3.28
C ASN A 81 -4.33 9.38 -4.38
N ILE A 82 -3.44 8.43 -4.20
CA ILE A 82 -2.40 8.10 -5.18
C ILE A 82 -2.13 6.61 -5.15
N GLU A 83 -2.11 5.98 -6.32
CA GLU A 83 -1.97 4.53 -6.46
C GLU A 83 -1.13 4.22 -7.69
N PHE A 84 -0.29 3.18 -7.64
CA PHE A 84 0.51 2.76 -8.79
C PHE A 84 0.26 1.30 -9.14
N LEU A 85 0.03 1.08 -10.44
CA LEU A 85 -0.06 -0.27 -11.02
C LEU A 85 1.31 -0.94 -11.12
N ASN A 86 2.36 -0.14 -11.36
CA ASN A 86 3.76 -0.59 -11.43
C ASN A 86 4.70 0.63 -11.29
N GLU A 87 6.01 0.45 -11.49
CA GLU A 87 7.00 1.51 -11.35
C GLU A 87 6.82 2.71 -12.30
N ASN A 88 6.06 2.54 -13.38
CA ASN A 88 5.88 3.57 -14.42
C ASN A 88 4.46 4.13 -14.43
N VAL A 89 3.45 3.27 -14.28
CA VAL A 89 2.04 3.64 -14.44
C VAL A 89 1.39 3.88 -13.08
N GLY A 90 0.93 5.10 -12.86
CA GLY A 90 0.24 5.49 -11.63
C GLY A 90 -0.91 6.47 -11.88
N PHE A 91 -1.74 6.62 -10.85
CA PHE A 91 -3.00 7.36 -10.90
C PHE A 91 -3.14 8.27 -9.68
N LEU A 92 -3.77 9.42 -9.88
CA LEU A 92 -3.93 10.46 -8.87
C LEU A 92 -5.37 10.99 -8.93
N GLY A 93 -6.15 10.66 -7.90
CA GLY A 93 -7.53 11.13 -7.73
C GLY A 93 -7.60 12.49 -7.04
N THR A 94 -8.67 13.23 -7.33
CA THR A 94 -8.90 14.56 -6.77
C THR A 94 -10.32 14.72 -6.23
N LEU A 95 -10.57 15.81 -5.50
CA LEU A 95 -11.91 16.22 -5.07
C LEU A 95 -12.55 17.31 -5.95
N ASN A 96 -11.93 17.66 -7.08
CA ASN A 96 -12.37 18.81 -7.87
C ASN A 96 -12.34 18.57 -9.38
N ASN A 97 -13.05 17.52 -9.82
CA ASN A 97 -13.33 17.19 -11.22
C ASN A 97 -12.08 16.94 -12.07
N ASN A 98 -11.03 16.39 -11.46
CA ASN A 98 -9.82 15.99 -12.16
C ASN A 98 -9.39 14.58 -11.75
N PHE A 99 -8.74 13.91 -12.70
CA PHE A 99 -8.11 12.62 -12.49
C PHE A 99 -6.88 12.56 -13.38
N TYR A 100 -5.75 12.13 -12.84
CA TYR A 100 -4.49 12.15 -13.56
C TYR A 100 -3.86 10.77 -13.64
N LYS A 101 -3.10 10.57 -14.71
CA LYS A 101 -2.29 9.38 -14.99
C LYS A 101 -0.85 9.80 -15.23
N THR A 102 0.08 8.99 -14.74
CA THR A 102 1.49 9.02 -15.15
C THR A 102 1.84 7.73 -15.87
N VAL A 103 2.82 7.80 -16.76
CA VAL A 103 3.44 6.65 -17.46
C VAL A 103 4.97 6.66 -17.33
N ASP A 104 5.50 7.53 -16.48
CA ASP A 104 6.94 7.75 -16.28
C ASP A 104 7.33 7.71 -14.79
N GLY A 105 6.53 7.02 -13.97
CA GLY A 105 6.78 6.86 -12.53
C GLY A 105 6.53 8.14 -11.75
N GLY A 106 5.61 8.98 -12.24
CA GLY A 106 5.21 10.22 -11.60
C GLY A 106 6.10 11.42 -11.89
N ASN A 107 7.10 11.32 -12.78
CA ASN A 107 7.89 12.50 -13.18
C ASN A 107 6.98 13.56 -13.81
N SER A 108 5.99 13.13 -14.59
CA SER A 108 4.91 13.96 -15.10
C SER A 108 3.55 13.27 -14.97
N TRP A 109 2.51 14.08 -14.73
CA TRP A 109 1.12 13.63 -14.62
C TRP A 109 0.23 14.37 -15.61
N GLN A 110 -0.57 13.61 -16.36
CA GLN A 110 -1.48 14.10 -17.40
C GLN A 110 -2.93 13.84 -17.02
N ARG A 111 -3.82 14.78 -17.33
CA ARG A 111 -5.27 14.63 -17.05
C ARG A 111 -5.87 13.55 -17.95
N VAL A 112 -6.62 12.62 -17.35
CA VAL A 112 -7.44 11.63 -18.05
C VAL A 112 -8.74 12.31 -18.45
N ASN A 113 -9.12 12.30 -19.73
CA ASN A 113 -10.30 13.03 -20.25
C ASN A 113 -11.34 12.12 -20.92
N ASN A 114 -11.09 10.81 -20.99
CA ASN A 114 -11.88 9.85 -21.76
C ASN A 114 -12.76 8.96 -20.87
N ILE A 115 -13.36 9.54 -19.83
CA ILE A 115 -14.33 8.88 -18.95
C ILE A 115 -15.70 9.52 -19.16
N SER A 116 -16.75 8.72 -19.33
CA SER A 116 -18.12 9.20 -19.51
C SER A 116 -19.12 8.33 -18.72
N PRO A 117 -19.96 8.93 -17.85
CA PRO A 117 -19.86 10.32 -17.36
C PRO A 117 -18.53 10.58 -16.64
N TYR A 118 -18.09 11.84 -16.64
CA TYR A 118 -16.80 12.19 -16.05
C TYR A 118 -16.91 12.23 -14.50
N PRO A 119 -15.98 11.60 -13.75
CA PRO A 119 -16.08 11.52 -12.29
C PRO A 119 -15.85 12.90 -11.66
N GLN A 120 -16.69 13.25 -10.68
CA GLN A 120 -16.58 14.53 -9.97
C GLN A 120 -15.43 14.55 -8.96
N ALA A 121 -15.20 13.40 -8.34
CA ALA A 121 -14.12 13.18 -7.37
C ALA A 121 -13.71 11.70 -7.35
N ILE A 122 -12.52 11.40 -6.87
CA ILE A 122 -12.08 10.02 -6.66
C ILE A 122 -11.39 9.94 -5.30
N CYS A 123 -12.03 9.26 -4.34
CA CYS A 123 -11.56 9.08 -2.96
C CYS A 123 -10.84 7.74 -2.75
N GLY A 124 -11.23 6.69 -3.47
CA GLY A 124 -10.54 5.40 -3.45
C GLY A 124 -9.92 5.09 -4.82
N LEU A 125 -8.72 4.50 -4.81
CA LEU A 125 -8.05 3.92 -5.97
C LEU A 125 -7.43 2.59 -5.55
N ASP A 126 -7.40 1.63 -6.46
CA ASP A 126 -6.68 0.37 -6.28
C ASP A 126 -6.27 -0.20 -7.65
N CYS A 127 -5.09 -0.81 -7.70
CA CYS A 127 -4.57 -1.49 -8.89
C CYS A 127 -4.39 -2.97 -8.60
N VAL A 128 -4.81 -3.82 -9.54
CA VAL A 128 -4.74 -5.28 -9.38
C VAL A 128 -4.35 -5.96 -10.69
N GLY A 129 -3.63 -7.07 -10.58
CA GLY A 129 -3.11 -7.76 -11.75
C GLY A 129 -2.06 -6.92 -12.49
N THR A 130 -2.03 -7.04 -13.81
CA THR A 130 -1.02 -6.35 -14.64
C THR A 130 -1.55 -5.11 -15.34
N SER A 131 -2.87 -4.94 -15.42
CA SER A 131 -3.50 -3.87 -16.21
C SER A 131 -4.79 -3.32 -15.64
N THR A 132 -5.28 -3.86 -14.52
CA THR A 132 -6.60 -3.49 -14.00
C THR A 132 -6.48 -2.39 -12.95
N VAL A 133 -7.30 -1.35 -13.10
CA VAL A 133 -7.33 -0.17 -12.23
C VAL A 133 -8.77 0.14 -11.87
N TYR A 134 -9.02 0.37 -10.60
CA TYR A 134 -10.31 0.79 -10.09
C TYR A 134 -10.19 2.13 -9.38
N GLY A 135 -11.22 2.95 -9.50
CA GLY A 135 -11.43 4.13 -8.66
C GLY A 135 -12.88 4.23 -8.23
N CYS A 136 -13.16 4.80 -7.07
CA CYS A 136 -14.52 5.05 -6.61
C CYS A 136 -14.75 6.52 -6.28
N GLY A 137 -16.02 6.92 -6.17
CA GLY A 137 -16.48 8.29 -5.96
C GLY A 137 -15.96 9.00 -4.69
N ALA A 138 -16.81 9.73 -3.98
CA ALA A 138 -16.42 10.49 -2.80
C ALA A 138 -17.40 10.29 -1.64
N TRP A 139 -17.29 11.12 -0.59
CA TRP A 139 -18.18 11.10 0.58
C TRP A 139 -19.58 11.69 0.29
N PHE A 140 -19.87 11.97 -0.97
CA PHE A 140 -21.12 12.55 -1.43
C PHE A 140 -21.70 11.74 -2.58
N TYR A 141 -23.02 11.87 -2.75
CA TYR A 141 -23.77 11.24 -3.83
C TYR A 141 -23.43 11.84 -5.21
N PRO A 142 -23.41 11.03 -6.30
CA PRO A 142 -23.69 9.59 -6.34
C PRO A 142 -22.49 8.70 -6.06
N ALA A 143 -22.75 7.49 -5.57
CA ALA A 143 -21.77 6.41 -5.58
C ALA A 143 -21.52 5.93 -7.01
N TYR A 144 -20.24 5.76 -7.36
CA TYR A 144 -19.82 5.16 -8.62
C TYR A 144 -18.45 4.50 -8.50
N ILE A 145 -18.14 3.67 -9.48
CA ILE A 145 -16.81 3.12 -9.73
C ILE A 145 -16.40 3.47 -11.17
N ILE A 146 -15.13 3.81 -11.37
CA ILE A 146 -14.48 3.78 -12.67
C ILE A 146 -13.56 2.57 -12.74
N LYS A 147 -13.51 1.91 -13.89
CA LYS A 147 -12.69 0.71 -14.11
C LYS A 147 -11.93 0.83 -15.42
N SER A 148 -10.68 0.43 -15.42
CA SER A 148 -9.89 0.18 -16.62
C SER A 148 -9.29 -1.22 -16.54
N THR A 149 -9.19 -1.91 -17.68
CA THR A 149 -8.53 -3.23 -17.80
C THR A 149 -7.31 -3.19 -18.73
N ASP A 150 -6.93 -2.01 -19.21
CA ASP A 150 -5.87 -1.77 -20.19
C ASP A 150 -4.86 -0.72 -19.69
N SER A 151 -4.57 -0.75 -18.39
CA SER A 151 -3.63 0.16 -17.70
C SER A 151 -4.04 1.62 -17.79
N GLY A 152 -5.34 1.91 -17.75
CA GLY A 152 -5.90 3.26 -17.76
C GLY A 152 -5.90 3.90 -19.15
N ASN A 153 -5.98 3.13 -20.23
CA ASN A 153 -6.10 3.66 -21.59
C ASN A 153 -7.57 3.88 -21.96
N THR A 154 -8.46 2.97 -21.58
CA THR A 154 -9.92 3.11 -21.67
C THR A 154 -10.56 2.89 -20.31
N TRP A 155 -11.73 3.49 -20.11
CA TRP A 155 -12.42 3.53 -18.83
C TRP A 155 -13.91 3.22 -19.00
N GLN A 156 -14.42 2.39 -18.10
CA GLN A 156 -15.85 2.15 -17.90
C GLN A 156 -16.29 2.88 -16.64
N TYR A 157 -17.40 3.61 -16.72
CA TYR A 157 -18.11 4.12 -15.55
C TYR A 157 -19.18 3.10 -15.14
N ILE A 158 -19.25 2.81 -13.85
CA ILE A 158 -20.18 1.86 -13.24
C ILE A 158 -20.98 2.65 -12.20
N ASP A 159 -22.28 2.78 -12.45
CA ASP A 159 -23.21 3.39 -11.50
C ASP A 159 -23.40 2.46 -10.30
N MET A 160 -23.14 2.98 -9.10
CA MET A 160 -23.23 2.23 -7.85
C MET A 160 -24.37 2.74 -6.95
N SER A 161 -25.20 3.66 -7.43
CA SER A 161 -26.31 4.26 -6.67
C SER A 161 -27.36 3.25 -6.19
N ALA A 162 -27.47 2.09 -6.83
CA ALA A 162 -28.32 0.99 -6.37
C ALA A 162 -27.78 0.26 -5.12
N TYR A 163 -26.49 0.43 -4.80
CA TYR A 163 -25.81 -0.30 -3.72
C TYR A 163 -25.41 0.57 -2.54
N ALA A 164 -25.10 1.84 -2.79
CA ALA A 164 -24.60 2.79 -1.81
C ALA A 164 -24.93 4.24 -2.21
N ASN A 165 -24.89 5.16 -1.23
CA ASN A 165 -25.00 6.58 -1.49
C ASN A 165 -23.66 7.19 -1.88
N ALA A 166 -22.59 6.75 -1.22
CA ALA A 166 -21.24 7.26 -1.41
C ALA A 166 -20.21 6.14 -1.22
N LEU A 167 -19.10 6.19 -1.96
CA LEU A 167 -18.00 5.22 -1.88
C LEU A 167 -16.66 5.95 -1.80
N VAL A 168 -15.88 5.67 -0.78
CA VAL A 168 -14.63 6.39 -0.45
C VAL A 168 -13.39 5.51 -0.39
N GLU A 169 -13.56 4.19 -0.41
CA GLU A 169 -12.48 3.21 -0.41
C GLU A 169 -12.82 2.05 -1.35
N ILE A 170 -11.80 1.55 -2.04
CA ILE A 170 -11.90 0.37 -2.90
C ILE A 170 -10.62 -0.45 -2.78
N HIS A 171 -10.73 -1.78 -2.80
CA HIS A 171 -9.59 -2.67 -2.76
C HIS A 171 -9.91 -4.02 -3.42
N PHE A 172 -9.03 -4.50 -4.29
CA PHE A 172 -9.14 -5.77 -5.00
C PHE A 172 -8.00 -6.70 -4.61
N VAL A 173 -8.38 -7.86 -4.05
CA VAL A 173 -7.43 -8.93 -3.69
C VAL A 173 -7.00 -9.70 -4.95
N THR A 174 -7.91 -9.80 -5.93
CA THR A 174 -7.66 -10.37 -7.26
C THR A 174 -8.48 -9.59 -8.27
N GLU A 175 -8.25 -9.80 -9.57
CA GLU A 175 -9.04 -9.12 -10.61
C GLU A 175 -10.55 -9.42 -10.54
N ASN A 176 -10.94 -10.53 -9.87
CA ASN A 176 -12.33 -10.93 -9.69
C ASN A 176 -12.90 -10.57 -8.30
N ILE A 177 -12.08 -10.60 -7.25
CA ILE A 177 -12.52 -10.43 -5.86
C ILE A 177 -12.08 -9.06 -5.36
N GLY A 178 -13.06 -8.22 -5.04
CA GLY A 178 -12.82 -6.89 -4.52
C GLY A 178 -13.91 -6.40 -3.59
N TYR A 179 -13.62 -5.27 -2.95
CA TYR A 179 -14.39 -4.66 -1.89
C TYR A 179 -14.48 -3.16 -2.15
N ALA A 180 -15.63 -2.57 -1.87
CA ALA A 180 -15.84 -1.13 -1.91
C ALA A 180 -16.58 -0.71 -0.65
N ALA A 181 -16.25 0.46 -0.10
CA ALA A 181 -16.79 0.89 1.18
C ALA A 181 -17.10 2.39 1.21
N GLY A 182 -18.05 2.75 2.06
CA GLY A 182 -18.55 4.12 2.22
C GLY A 182 -19.80 4.12 3.09
N ASN A 183 -20.89 4.73 2.61
CA ASN A 183 -22.18 4.73 3.30
C ASN A 183 -23.38 4.51 2.37
N ASP A 184 -24.52 4.19 2.96
CA ASP A 184 -25.85 4.25 2.38
C ASP A 184 -26.84 4.96 3.31
N ASP A 185 -28.14 4.88 3.01
CA ASP A 185 -29.22 5.49 3.80
C ASP A 185 -29.28 5.03 5.27
N ASN A 186 -28.66 3.89 5.60
CA ASN A 186 -28.67 3.31 6.94
C ASN A 186 -27.27 3.27 7.57
N GLY A 187 -26.28 3.99 7.01
CA GLY A 187 -24.96 4.12 7.58
C GLY A 187 -23.83 3.43 6.81
N ALA A 188 -22.80 3.04 7.54
CA ALA A 188 -21.54 2.53 7.00
C ALA A 188 -21.77 1.22 6.25
N VAL A 189 -21.26 1.10 5.02
CA VAL A 189 -21.48 -0.05 4.15
C VAL A 189 -20.17 -0.64 3.61
N ILE A 190 -20.11 -1.97 3.51
CA ILE A 190 -19.09 -2.69 2.73
C ILE A 190 -19.78 -3.56 1.69
N LEU A 191 -19.38 -3.37 0.44
CA LEU A 191 -19.79 -4.14 -0.72
C LEU A 191 -18.66 -5.09 -1.12
N LYS A 192 -19.01 -6.27 -1.63
CA LYS A 192 -18.08 -7.27 -2.16
C LYS A 192 -18.50 -7.68 -3.56
N THR A 193 -17.51 -7.83 -4.44
CA THR A 193 -17.66 -8.46 -5.75
C THR A 193 -16.84 -9.75 -5.82
N THR A 194 -17.28 -10.67 -6.67
CA THR A 194 -16.55 -11.92 -6.99
C THR A 194 -16.41 -12.14 -8.50
N ASP A 195 -16.82 -11.15 -9.31
CA ASP A 195 -16.82 -11.17 -10.77
C ASP A 195 -16.15 -9.93 -11.38
N GLY A 196 -15.26 -9.28 -10.62
CA GLY A 196 -14.48 -8.13 -11.07
C GLY A 196 -15.28 -6.84 -11.14
N GLY A 197 -16.30 -6.69 -10.29
CA GLY A 197 -17.13 -5.50 -10.20
C GLY A 197 -18.29 -5.46 -11.19
N ASN A 198 -18.64 -6.59 -11.82
CA ASN A 198 -19.85 -6.68 -12.65
C ASN A 198 -21.11 -6.75 -11.77
N SER A 199 -21.02 -7.39 -10.61
CA SER A 199 -22.04 -7.38 -9.57
C SER A 199 -21.43 -7.20 -8.18
N TRP A 200 -22.24 -6.63 -7.29
CA TRP A 200 -21.86 -6.32 -5.91
C TRP A 200 -22.89 -6.85 -4.93
N THR A 201 -22.42 -7.36 -3.80
CA THR A 201 -23.24 -7.81 -2.68
C THR A 201 -22.87 -7.02 -1.44
N LYS A 202 -23.86 -6.49 -0.72
CA LYS A 202 -23.65 -5.86 0.58
C LYS A 202 -23.33 -6.92 1.62
N ILE A 203 -22.14 -6.85 2.23
CA ILE A 203 -21.67 -7.83 3.22
C ILE A 203 -21.57 -7.25 4.64
N TYR A 204 -21.74 -5.93 4.77
CA TYR A 204 -21.81 -5.23 6.05
C TYR A 204 -22.66 -3.98 5.90
N ASN A 205 -23.47 -3.68 6.93
CA ASN A 205 -24.11 -2.39 7.14
C ASN A 205 -24.15 -2.13 8.66
N SER A 206 -23.79 -0.92 9.10
CA SER A 206 -23.79 -0.62 10.53
C SER A 206 -25.19 -0.41 11.12
N ASN A 207 -26.19 -0.06 10.29
CA ASN A 207 -27.54 0.35 10.68
C ASN A 207 -27.53 1.53 11.66
N ILE A 208 -26.58 2.46 11.45
CA ILE A 208 -26.41 3.68 12.22
C ILE A 208 -26.19 4.82 11.23
N ASP A 209 -27.16 5.73 11.17
CA ASP A 209 -27.15 6.89 10.28
C ASP A 209 -25.84 7.67 10.39
N ASN A 210 -25.41 8.21 9.25
CA ASN A 210 -24.21 9.04 9.08
C ASN A 210 -22.87 8.34 9.39
N GLU A 211 -22.83 7.04 9.63
CA GLU A 211 -21.56 6.32 9.70
C GLU A 211 -20.95 6.09 8.31
N TYR A 212 -19.62 6.15 8.24
CA TYR A 212 -18.85 5.91 7.01
C TYR A 212 -17.72 4.93 7.27
N VAL A 213 -17.57 3.91 6.41
CA VAL A 213 -16.31 3.16 6.34
C VAL A 213 -15.32 3.96 5.49
N TRP A 214 -14.23 4.47 6.09
CA TRP A 214 -13.30 5.37 5.40
C TRP A 214 -12.08 4.72 4.77
N LYS A 215 -11.51 3.72 5.44
CA LYS A 215 -10.34 2.98 4.99
C LYS A 215 -10.52 1.51 5.31
N MET A 216 -10.01 0.68 4.42
CA MET A 216 -9.90 -0.77 4.62
C MET A 216 -8.42 -1.12 4.53
N GLN A 217 -7.94 -1.91 5.48
CA GLN A 217 -6.61 -2.48 5.45
C GLN A 217 -6.72 -4.00 5.55
N PHE A 218 -6.12 -4.67 4.58
CA PHE A 218 -6.06 -6.12 4.48
C PHE A 218 -4.73 -6.58 5.05
N LEU A 219 -4.77 -7.36 6.13
CA LEU A 219 -3.58 -8.01 6.68
C LEU A 219 -3.27 -9.30 5.93
N ASP A 220 -4.33 -10.01 5.54
CA ASP A 220 -4.30 -11.15 4.63
C ASP A 220 -5.68 -11.31 3.97
N ASN A 221 -5.87 -12.35 3.14
CA ASN A 221 -7.13 -12.60 2.43
C ASN A 221 -8.36 -12.77 3.34
N ASN A 222 -8.16 -13.04 4.64
CA ASN A 222 -9.23 -13.29 5.61
C ASN A 222 -9.30 -12.23 6.71
N LYS A 223 -8.31 -11.35 6.85
CA LYS A 223 -8.25 -10.35 7.93
C LYS A 223 -8.32 -8.95 7.37
N ILE A 224 -9.44 -8.29 7.63
CA ILE A 224 -9.73 -6.94 7.15
C ILE A 224 -10.04 -6.08 8.37
N PHE A 225 -9.39 -4.93 8.44
CA PHE A 225 -9.58 -3.91 9.46
C PHE A 225 -10.06 -2.64 8.78
N CYS A 226 -11.11 -2.02 9.30
CA CYS A 226 -11.71 -0.84 8.74
C CYS A 226 -11.90 0.24 9.82
N SER A 227 -11.72 1.48 9.43
CA SER A 227 -12.12 2.64 10.23
C SER A 227 -13.57 3.00 9.91
N ILE A 228 -14.39 3.14 10.95
CA ILE A 228 -15.73 3.71 10.84
C ILE A 228 -15.73 5.07 11.53
N GLU A 229 -15.98 6.11 10.76
CA GLU A 229 -16.33 7.43 11.29
C GLU A 229 -17.79 7.44 11.72
N SER A 230 -18.07 8.16 12.80
CA SER A 230 -19.41 8.35 13.36
C SER A 230 -19.61 9.80 13.77
N GLU A 231 -20.87 10.18 13.99
CA GLU A 231 -21.22 11.50 14.54
C GLU A 231 -21.49 11.44 16.04
N LEU A 232 -21.22 12.55 16.74
CA LEU A 232 -21.53 12.66 18.17
C LEU A 232 -23.04 12.44 18.42
N PRO A 233 -23.41 11.72 19.50
CA PRO A 233 -22.57 11.28 20.61
C PRO A 233 -21.84 9.93 20.39
N ASN A 234 -21.99 9.29 19.23
CA ASN A 234 -21.30 8.04 18.95
C ASN A 234 -19.80 8.29 18.72
N THR A 235 -18.98 7.37 19.23
CA THR A 235 -17.56 7.31 18.90
C THR A 235 -17.36 6.56 17.59
N GLY A 236 -16.23 6.81 16.93
CA GLY A 236 -15.79 6.06 15.78
C GLY A 236 -15.41 4.64 16.21
N LYS A 237 -15.23 3.75 15.24
CA LYS A 237 -15.04 2.33 15.52
C LYS A 237 -13.94 1.72 14.68
N LEU A 238 -13.25 0.74 15.26
CA LEU A 238 -12.60 -0.32 14.51
C LEU A 238 -13.65 -1.35 14.13
N LEU A 239 -13.87 -1.55 12.84
CA LEU A 239 -14.55 -2.71 12.31
C LEU A 239 -13.50 -3.75 11.89
N LYS A 240 -13.68 -5.01 12.25
CA LYS A 240 -12.77 -6.08 11.80
C LYS A 240 -13.48 -7.37 11.48
N THR A 241 -12.91 -8.12 10.55
CA THR A 241 -13.22 -9.52 10.31
C THR A 241 -11.94 -10.33 10.35
N LEU A 242 -12.00 -11.55 10.88
CA LEU A 242 -10.89 -12.50 10.90
C LEU A 242 -11.13 -13.73 10.01
N ASN A 243 -12.24 -13.73 9.27
CA ASN A 243 -12.70 -14.83 8.44
C ASN A 243 -13.25 -14.35 7.08
N GLY A 244 -12.60 -13.37 6.45
CA GLY A 244 -12.90 -12.96 5.07
C GLY A 244 -14.26 -12.30 4.87
N GLY A 245 -14.82 -11.73 5.94
CA GLY A 245 -16.10 -11.04 5.94
C GLY A 245 -17.32 -11.92 6.24
N PHE A 246 -17.14 -13.17 6.70
CA PHE A 246 -18.27 -13.99 7.16
C PHE A 246 -18.87 -13.46 8.46
N THR A 247 -18.04 -13.00 9.39
CA THR A 247 -18.47 -12.32 10.61
C THR A 247 -17.65 -11.06 10.83
N TRP A 248 -18.30 -10.05 11.38
CA TRP A 248 -17.73 -8.75 11.67
C TRP A 248 -17.86 -8.43 13.15
N GLU A 249 -16.83 -7.79 13.71
CA GLU A 249 -16.78 -7.30 15.08
C GLU A 249 -16.45 -5.80 15.06
N THR A 250 -17.14 -5.02 15.88
CA THR A 250 -16.85 -3.59 16.09
C THR A 250 -16.25 -3.37 17.47
N LYS A 251 -15.26 -2.48 17.56
CA LYS A 251 -14.70 -1.96 18.82
C LYS A 251 -14.70 -0.44 18.78
N ASP A 252 -15.03 0.17 19.90
CA ASP A 252 -15.01 1.62 20.01
C ASP A 252 -13.59 2.17 19.88
N PHE A 253 -13.49 3.31 19.23
CA PHE A 253 -12.29 4.11 19.09
C PHE A 253 -12.44 5.40 19.90
N PRO A 254 -11.41 5.94 20.56
CA PRO A 254 -11.56 7.11 21.43
C PRO A 254 -12.00 8.42 20.76
N ASP A 255 -11.98 8.51 19.43
CA ASP A 255 -12.40 9.68 18.63
C ASP A 255 -13.54 9.29 17.70
N HIS A 256 -14.35 10.26 17.26
CA HIS A 256 -15.46 10.05 16.34
C HIS A 256 -15.06 10.25 14.88
N TYR A 257 -14.08 11.12 14.62
CA TYR A 257 -13.66 11.51 13.27
C TYR A 257 -12.47 10.67 12.74
N VAL A 258 -12.57 9.33 12.87
CA VAL A 258 -11.49 8.38 12.52
C VAL A 258 -11.48 8.02 11.03
N GLN A 259 -10.29 7.99 10.43
CA GLN A 259 -10.14 7.69 9.00
C GLN A 259 -9.04 6.67 8.73
N ALA A 260 -7.87 6.79 9.35
CA ALA A 260 -6.76 5.88 9.13
C ALA A 260 -6.89 4.60 9.97
N VAL A 261 -6.52 3.47 9.37
CA VAL A 261 -6.40 2.16 10.02
C VAL A 261 -5.23 1.40 9.40
N GLY A 262 -4.43 0.73 10.22
CA GLY A 262 -3.38 -0.16 9.75
C GLY A 262 -2.87 -1.09 10.84
N PHE A 263 -2.97 -2.40 10.58
CA PHE A 263 -2.58 -3.46 11.50
C PHE A 263 -1.46 -4.30 10.91
N THR A 264 -0.46 -4.63 11.72
CA THR A 264 0.65 -5.55 11.38
C THR A 264 0.38 -6.97 11.89
N SER A 265 -0.62 -7.14 12.76
CA SER A 265 -1.13 -8.44 13.20
C SER A 265 -2.59 -8.35 13.60
N ALA A 266 -3.22 -9.47 13.97
CA ALA A 266 -4.62 -9.46 14.39
C ALA A 266 -4.88 -8.69 15.71
N THR A 267 -3.83 -8.41 16.48
CA THR A 267 -3.93 -7.78 17.80
C THR A 267 -3.15 -6.46 17.89
N HIS A 268 -2.22 -6.19 16.99
CA HIS A 268 -1.38 -5.00 17.04
C HIS A 268 -1.55 -4.13 15.79
N GLY A 269 -1.83 -2.85 16.01
CA GLY A 269 -2.08 -1.89 14.94
C GLY A 269 -2.35 -0.48 15.45
N TRP A 270 -2.63 0.41 14.50
CA TRP A 270 -2.84 1.83 14.73
C TRP A 270 -4.08 2.34 14.01
N MET A 271 -4.70 3.36 14.61
CA MET A 271 -5.79 4.14 14.03
C MET A 271 -5.62 5.63 14.36
N GLY A 272 -6.29 6.48 13.60
CA GLY A 272 -6.33 7.93 13.83
C GLY A 272 -7.18 8.65 12.79
N GLY A 273 -7.37 9.95 12.96
CA GLY A 273 -8.33 10.69 12.16
C GLY A 273 -8.11 12.19 12.16
N HIS A 274 -9.14 12.97 11.82
CA HIS A 274 -9.05 14.42 11.69
C HIS A 274 -8.62 15.11 13.00
N ASN A 275 -9.11 14.63 14.13
CA ASN A 275 -8.84 15.25 15.44
C ASN A 275 -7.62 14.66 16.15
N THR A 276 -7.03 13.58 15.60
CA THR A 276 -6.10 12.72 16.33
C THR A 276 -4.87 12.33 15.50
N GLY A 277 -3.78 12.02 16.21
CA GLY A 277 -2.61 11.35 15.66
C GLY A 277 -2.76 9.83 15.74
N PHE A 278 -1.65 9.11 15.94
CA PHE A 278 -1.67 7.66 16.10
C PHE A 278 -2.14 7.27 17.51
N TYR A 279 -3.23 6.51 17.54
CA TYR A 279 -3.56 5.63 18.65
C TYR A 279 -3.12 4.22 18.32
N GLU A 280 -2.53 3.53 19.30
CA GLU A 280 -1.99 2.18 19.17
C GLU A 280 -2.76 1.21 20.05
N THR A 281 -2.97 0.00 19.55
CA THR A 281 -3.58 -1.11 20.30
C THR A 281 -2.66 -2.33 20.23
N PHE A 282 -2.57 -3.09 21.32
CA PHE A 282 -1.86 -4.38 21.39
C PHE A 282 -2.81 -5.57 21.63
N ASP A 283 -4.11 -5.31 21.73
CA ASP A 283 -5.15 -6.30 22.05
C ASP A 283 -6.28 -6.34 21.02
N GLY A 284 -6.03 -5.83 19.81
CA GLY A 284 -6.96 -5.90 18.67
C GLY A 284 -8.12 -4.92 18.77
N GLY A 285 -7.87 -3.76 19.39
CA GLY A 285 -8.80 -2.64 19.52
C GLY A 285 -9.66 -2.67 20.79
N ASN A 286 -9.38 -3.55 21.75
CA ASN A 286 -10.10 -3.52 23.04
C ASN A 286 -9.63 -2.33 23.90
N THR A 287 -8.35 -1.99 23.82
CA THR A 287 -7.78 -0.78 24.41
C THR A 287 -6.91 -0.03 23.42
N TRP A 288 -6.86 1.29 23.59
CA TRP A 288 -6.12 2.21 22.73
C TRP A 288 -5.26 3.15 23.57
N THR A 289 -4.01 3.33 23.16
CA THR A 289 -3.06 4.26 23.77
C THR A 289 -2.72 5.36 22.77
N ASN A 290 -2.94 6.63 23.15
CA ASN A 290 -2.48 7.76 22.33
C ASN A 290 -0.94 7.82 22.38
N THR A 291 -0.28 7.76 21.23
CA THR A 291 1.19 7.77 21.14
C THR A 291 1.80 9.17 21.25
N GLY A 292 0.99 10.23 21.14
CA GLY A 292 1.45 11.62 21.05
C GLY A 292 2.12 11.97 19.71
N VAL A 293 2.12 11.07 18.73
CA VAL A 293 2.72 11.27 17.40
C VAL A 293 1.63 11.51 16.36
N GLY A 294 1.92 12.40 15.41
CA GLY A 294 1.09 12.62 14.24
C GLY A 294 -0.13 13.51 14.46
N GLY A 295 -0.95 13.63 13.42
CA GLY A 295 -2.21 14.38 13.46
C GLY A 295 -2.92 14.33 12.12
N SER A 296 -4.24 14.47 12.12
CA SER A 296 -5.08 14.49 10.91
C SER A 296 -4.84 13.30 9.97
N LEU A 297 -4.66 12.10 10.54
CA LEU A 297 -4.28 10.91 9.77
C LEU A 297 -5.40 10.49 8.80
N ASN A 298 -5.03 10.13 7.57
CA ASN A 298 -5.96 9.62 6.53
C ASN A 298 -5.58 8.23 6.00
N ARG A 299 -4.27 7.92 5.88
CA ARG A 299 -3.78 6.63 5.39
C ARG A 299 -2.70 6.10 6.30
N ILE A 300 -2.77 4.80 6.62
CA ILE A 300 -1.63 4.00 7.08
C ILE A 300 -1.41 2.92 6.02
N PHE A 301 -0.29 3.02 5.31
CA PHE A 301 0.15 2.11 4.26
C PHE A 301 1.14 1.11 4.87
N ILE A 302 0.67 -0.11 5.14
CA ILE A 302 1.50 -1.20 5.65
C ILE A 302 2.24 -1.83 4.46
N LEU A 303 3.57 -1.75 4.47
CA LEU A 303 4.38 -2.41 3.45
C LEU A 303 4.81 -3.82 3.90
N ASN A 304 5.17 -3.95 5.18
CA ASN A 304 5.41 -5.22 5.84
C ASN A 304 5.31 -5.03 7.37
N ASN A 305 5.58 -6.09 8.15
CA ASN A 305 5.48 -6.06 9.61
C ASN A 305 6.43 -5.06 10.29
N ASN A 306 7.51 -4.65 9.60
CA ASN A 306 8.57 -3.80 10.16
C ASN A 306 8.56 -2.39 9.56
N VAL A 307 7.87 -2.17 8.44
CA VAL A 307 7.86 -0.91 7.71
C VAL A 307 6.45 -0.56 7.28
N ALA A 308 6.02 0.63 7.68
CA ALA A 308 4.79 1.25 7.22
C ALA A 308 5.00 2.74 7.04
N PHE A 309 4.15 3.33 6.22
CA PHE A 309 4.12 4.76 5.98
C PHE A 309 2.73 5.29 6.29
N ALA A 310 2.61 6.57 6.62
CA ALA A 310 1.32 7.15 6.89
C ALA A 310 1.24 8.60 6.42
N ALA A 311 0.04 9.01 6.07
CA ALA A 311 -0.29 10.36 5.64
C ALA A 311 -1.18 11.05 6.66
N GLY A 312 -0.79 12.26 7.05
CA GLY A 312 -1.54 13.18 7.90
C GLY A 312 -0.95 14.59 7.79
N THR A 313 -0.85 15.32 8.90
CA THR A 313 -0.20 16.67 8.90
C THR A 313 1.25 16.63 8.37
N ASN A 314 1.88 15.47 8.42
CA ASN A 314 3.12 15.13 7.71
C ASN A 314 3.02 13.74 7.05
N VAL A 315 4.08 13.32 6.37
CA VAL A 315 4.32 11.92 6.02
C VAL A 315 5.16 11.30 7.14
N TYR A 316 4.74 10.12 7.61
CA TYR A 316 5.38 9.39 8.69
C TYR A 316 5.91 8.05 8.20
N LYS A 317 6.97 7.56 8.84
CA LYS A 317 7.49 6.21 8.68
C LYS A 317 7.52 5.50 10.02
N MET A 318 7.03 4.28 10.02
CA MET A 318 7.15 3.33 11.12
C MET A 318 8.34 2.41 10.84
N THR A 319 9.17 2.22 11.86
CA THR A 319 10.21 1.19 11.87
C THR A 319 10.24 0.45 13.20
N THR A 320 10.53 -0.85 13.16
CA THR A 320 10.86 -1.64 14.35
C THR A 320 12.35 -1.55 14.65
N GLY A 321 12.71 -1.09 15.85
CA GLY A 321 14.10 -1.12 16.32
C GLY A 321 14.20 -1.74 17.70
N SER A 322 15.25 -2.55 17.94
CA SER A 322 15.78 -2.74 19.28
C SER A 322 16.63 -1.52 19.61
N LEU A 323 16.43 -0.88 20.77
CA LEU A 323 17.32 0.16 21.29
C LEU A 323 18.74 -0.41 21.53
N ALA A 324 19.54 -0.43 20.47
CA ALA A 324 20.99 -0.39 20.55
C ALA A 324 21.41 0.94 19.93
N ALA A 325 22.40 1.57 20.56
CA ALA A 325 22.77 2.96 20.40
C ALA A 325 22.94 3.43 18.94
N GLN A 326 22.70 4.72 18.76
CA GLN A 326 23.04 5.56 17.61
C GLN A 326 24.34 5.11 16.91
N GLU A 327 24.23 4.54 15.71
CA GLU A 327 25.36 4.47 14.77
C GLU A 327 25.18 5.50 13.67
N VAL A 328 25.78 6.67 13.87
CA VAL A 328 26.41 7.38 12.78
C VAL A 328 27.81 6.78 12.63
N SER A 329 27.99 5.88 11.67
CA SER A 329 29.26 5.78 10.95
C SER A 329 29.04 5.08 9.62
N GLY A 330 29.68 5.61 8.58
CA GLY A 330 29.41 5.25 7.21
C GLY A 330 29.91 3.86 6.86
N GLU A 331 29.07 3.13 6.15
CA GLU A 331 29.50 2.38 4.98
C GLU A 331 28.33 2.37 3.98
N LYS A 332 28.51 3.07 2.85
CA LYS A 332 27.73 2.84 1.64
C LYS A 332 28.10 1.45 1.12
N GLN A 333 27.57 0.38 1.71
CA GLN A 333 27.48 -0.87 0.98
C GLN A 333 26.28 -0.79 0.05
N GLU A 334 26.56 -0.81 -1.24
CA GLU A 334 25.58 -0.75 -2.33
C GLU A 334 24.50 -1.81 -2.13
N ARG A 335 23.32 -1.40 -1.64
CA ARG A 335 22.11 -2.22 -1.52
C ARG A 335 21.39 -2.40 -2.87
N LYS A 336 22.14 -2.56 -3.96
CA LYS A 336 21.57 -2.83 -5.27
C LYS A 336 21.67 -4.32 -5.54
N LEU A 337 20.57 -4.91 -6.02
CA LEU A 337 20.59 -6.25 -6.61
C LEU A 337 21.74 -6.31 -7.62
N LYS A 338 22.71 -7.18 -7.36
CA LYS A 338 23.84 -7.50 -8.25
C LYS A 338 23.68 -8.93 -8.70
N VAL A 339 23.43 -9.08 -9.99
CA VAL A 339 23.25 -10.36 -10.65
C VAL A 339 24.39 -10.57 -11.61
N GLU A 340 25.06 -11.72 -11.47
CA GLU A 340 25.99 -12.23 -12.48
C GLU A 340 25.37 -13.45 -13.17
N VAL A 341 25.40 -13.45 -14.50
CA VAL A 341 24.94 -14.55 -15.35
C VAL A 341 26.13 -15.12 -16.11
N VAL A 342 26.47 -16.38 -15.84
CA VAL A 342 27.61 -17.07 -16.48
C VAL A 342 27.28 -18.53 -16.85
N PRO A 343 27.70 -19.03 -18.02
CA PRO A 343 28.41 -18.32 -19.07
C PRO A 343 27.49 -17.37 -19.87
N ASN A 344 28.06 -16.39 -20.55
CA ASN A 344 27.39 -15.58 -21.55
C ASN A 344 28.40 -15.27 -22.67
N PRO A 345 28.30 -15.88 -23.87
CA PRO A 345 27.15 -16.61 -24.40
C PRO A 345 26.82 -17.93 -23.68
N VAL A 346 25.53 -18.24 -23.58
CA VAL A 346 24.97 -19.47 -23.01
C VAL A 346 24.89 -20.54 -24.09
N LYS A 347 25.27 -21.77 -23.74
CA LYS A 347 25.03 -22.96 -24.56
C LYS A 347 23.76 -23.68 -24.10
N ASP A 348 23.84 -24.49 -23.04
CA ASP A 348 22.68 -25.29 -22.58
C ASP A 348 22.21 -24.89 -21.18
N LYS A 349 23.10 -24.28 -20.38
CA LYS A 349 22.82 -23.88 -19.00
C LYS A 349 23.46 -22.53 -18.70
N LEU A 350 22.83 -21.79 -17.81
CA LEU A 350 23.40 -20.59 -17.20
C LEU A 350 23.35 -20.67 -15.68
N ASN A 351 24.27 -19.97 -15.05
CA ASN A 351 24.34 -19.81 -13.60
C ASN A 351 24.05 -18.37 -13.25
N LEU A 352 23.10 -18.18 -12.33
CA LEU A 352 22.73 -16.92 -11.74
C LEU A 352 23.34 -16.86 -10.34
N THR A 353 24.16 -15.85 -10.07
CA THR A 353 24.67 -15.61 -8.71
C THR A 353 24.05 -14.33 -8.15
N VAL A 354 23.47 -14.45 -6.95
CA VAL A 354 22.84 -13.33 -6.24
C VAL A 354 23.28 -13.33 -4.78
N HIS A 355 23.69 -12.17 -4.27
CA HIS A 355 24.05 -12.00 -2.86
C HIS A 355 22.89 -11.37 -2.09
N TYR A 356 22.29 -12.13 -1.17
CA TYR A 356 21.18 -11.69 -0.34
C TYR A 356 21.67 -11.16 0.99
N VAL A 357 21.15 -10.02 1.44
CA VAL A 357 21.53 -9.41 2.74
C VAL A 357 20.50 -9.66 3.84
N HIS A 358 19.32 -10.18 3.49
CA HIS A 358 18.24 -10.64 4.38
C HIS A 358 17.46 -11.76 3.67
N SER A 359 16.41 -12.30 4.30
CA SER A 359 15.46 -13.20 3.62
C SER A 359 14.73 -12.46 2.50
N ASP A 360 14.55 -13.10 1.35
CA ASP A 360 14.08 -12.47 0.11
C ASP A 360 13.23 -13.44 -0.73
N HIS A 361 12.69 -12.96 -1.84
CA HIS A 361 12.13 -13.77 -2.91
C HIS A 361 12.83 -13.41 -4.21
N ILE A 362 13.00 -14.35 -5.13
CA ILE A 362 13.53 -14.05 -6.46
C ILE A 362 12.59 -14.57 -7.53
N ILE A 363 12.35 -13.75 -8.54
CA ILE A 363 11.67 -14.13 -9.78
C ILE A 363 12.58 -13.73 -10.94
N VAL A 364 12.82 -14.67 -11.86
CA VAL A 364 13.54 -14.37 -13.11
C VAL A 364 12.58 -14.56 -14.27
N GLY A 365 12.20 -13.46 -14.89
CA GLY A 365 11.46 -13.45 -16.16
C GLY A 365 12.42 -13.56 -17.33
N LEU A 366 12.07 -14.37 -18.32
CA LEU A 366 12.76 -14.47 -19.60
C LEU A 366 11.96 -13.74 -20.67
N TYR A 367 12.65 -12.90 -21.44
CA TYR A 367 12.08 -12.10 -22.53
C TYR A 367 12.91 -12.28 -23.81
N GLU A 368 12.25 -12.16 -24.95
CA GLU A 368 12.91 -11.95 -26.25
C GLU A 368 13.66 -10.61 -26.25
N ALA A 369 14.66 -10.44 -27.14
CA ALA A 369 15.33 -9.14 -27.31
C ALA A 369 14.39 -7.99 -27.72
N SER A 370 13.20 -8.31 -28.24
CA SER A 370 12.13 -7.36 -28.54
C SER A 370 11.43 -6.81 -27.28
N GLY A 371 11.68 -7.38 -26.11
CA GLY A 371 10.96 -7.09 -24.86
C GLY A 371 9.68 -7.91 -24.67
N LYS A 372 9.36 -8.84 -25.58
CA LYS A 372 8.22 -9.76 -25.41
C LYS A 372 8.52 -10.79 -24.33
N PHE A 373 7.62 -10.91 -23.34
CA PHE A 373 7.72 -11.91 -22.28
C PHE A 373 7.56 -13.33 -22.83
N ILE A 374 8.40 -14.25 -22.36
CA ILE A 374 8.34 -15.68 -22.69
C ILE A 374 7.75 -16.46 -21.52
N LYS A 375 8.45 -16.47 -20.37
CA LYS A 375 8.00 -17.12 -19.12
C LYS A 375 8.89 -16.75 -17.94
N ASN A 376 8.45 -17.08 -16.72
CA ASN A 376 9.33 -17.12 -15.56
C ASN A 376 10.16 -18.42 -15.57
N ILE A 377 11.49 -18.29 -15.45
CA ILE A 377 12.43 -19.41 -15.49
C ILE A 377 13.02 -19.76 -14.12
N LEU A 378 12.84 -18.89 -13.13
CA LEU A 378 13.17 -19.13 -11.74
C LEU A 378 12.14 -18.42 -10.85
N LYS A 379 11.68 -19.11 -9.81
CA LYS A 379 10.99 -18.53 -8.66
C LYS A 379 11.50 -19.26 -7.42
N ASP A 380 12.00 -18.53 -6.44
CA ASP A 380 12.48 -19.13 -5.18
C ASP A 380 12.25 -18.19 -3.99
N ASP A 381 12.03 -18.79 -2.82
CA ASP A 381 11.90 -18.10 -1.54
C ASP A 381 13.21 -18.30 -0.74
N VAL A 382 13.95 -17.21 -0.55
CA VAL A 382 15.28 -17.21 0.05
C VAL A 382 15.17 -16.91 1.54
N ASN A 383 15.28 -17.95 2.37
CA ASN A 383 15.05 -17.80 3.81
C ASN A 383 16.23 -17.21 4.59
N ASP A 384 17.44 -17.20 4.02
CA ASP A 384 18.66 -16.78 4.71
C ASP A 384 19.53 -15.85 3.85
N LYS A 385 20.23 -14.92 4.52
CA LYS A 385 21.26 -14.08 3.90
C LYS A 385 22.44 -14.90 3.37
N GLY A 386 23.15 -14.37 2.39
CA GLY A 386 24.37 -14.93 1.82
C GLY A 386 24.32 -15.07 0.30
N LEU A 387 25.39 -15.61 -0.27
CA LEU A 387 25.49 -15.87 -1.70
C LEU A 387 24.67 -17.11 -2.07
N LYS A 388 23.73 -16.98 -3.01
CA LYS A 388 23.05 -18.12 -3.63
C LYS A 388 23.42 -18.22 -5.10
N LYS A 389 23.44 -19.45 -5.59
CA LYS A 389 23.72 -19.79 -6.98
C LYS A 389 22.57 -20.64 -7.51
N TYR A 390 22.02 -20.25 -8.65
CA TYR A 390 21.00 -21.01 -9.35
C TYR A 390 21.55 -21.47 -10.68
N THR A 391 21.41 -22.76 -10.99
CA THR A 391 21.76 -23.30 -12.31
C THR A 391 20.45 -23.54 -13.07
N LEU A 392 20.27 -22.85 -14.20
CA LEU A 392 19.05 -22.87 -15.00
C LEU A 392 19.34 -23.50 -16.36
N GLU A 393 18.49 -24.43 -16.78
CA GLU A 393 18.48 -24.94 -18.16
C GLU A 393 18.04 -23.84 -19.13
N PHE A 394 18.76 -23.69 -20.24
CA PHE A 394 18.57 -22.62 -21.23
C PHE A 394 18.44 -23.18 -22.65
N ASN A 395 17.46 -24.05 -22.84
CA ASN A 395 17.18 -24.72 -24.12
C ASN A 395 16.27 -23.87 -25.02
N TYR A 396 16.80 -22.76 -25.51
CA TYR A 396 16.11 -21.85 -26.44
C TYR A 396 16.86 -21.74 -27.77
N PRO A 397 16.21 -21.32 -28.87
CA PRO A 397 16.89 -21.08 -30.14
C PRO A 397 18.07 -20.10 -30.03
N PRO A 398 19.08 -20.18 -30.92
CA PRO A 398 20.15 -19.18 -30.99
C PRO A 398 19.58 -17.77 -31.14
N GLY A 399 20.07 -16.82 -30.34
CA GLY A 399 19.51 -15.46 -30.30
C GLY A 399 19.91 -14.65 -29.09
N SER A 400 19.42 -13.40 -29.02
CA SER A 400 19.55 -12.53 -27.85
C SER A 400 18.28 -12.58 -27.01
N TYR A 401 18.46 -12.65 -25.70
CA TYR A 401 17.41 -12.69 -24.69
C TYR A 401 17.69 -11.67 -23.58
N LEU A 402 16.65 -11.31 -22.83
CA LEU A 402 16.77 -10.53 -21.60
C LEU A 402 16.29 -11.39 -20.44
N LEU A 403 17.14 -11.53 -19.42
CA LEU A 403 16.74 -12.01 -18.11
C LEU A 403 16.42 -10.81 -17.24
N ASP A 404 15.20 -10.77 -16.75
CA ASP A 404 14.75 -9.75 -15.84
C ASP A 404 14.64 -10.36 -14.44
N VAL A 405 15.56 -9.97 -13.57
CA VAL A 405 15.70 -10.52 -12.23
C VAL A 405 15.10 -9.55 -11.23
N HIS A 406 14.12 -10.01 -10.47
CA HIS A 406 13.40 -9.23 -9.47
C HIS A 406 13.58 -9.89 -8.10
N SER A 407 14.02 -9.10 -7.12
CA SER A 407 14.00 -9.45 -5.70
C SER A 407 13.66 -8.20 -4.86
N ASN A 408 13.52 -8.34 -3.54
CA ASN A 408 13.37 -7.17 -2.66
C ASN A 408 14.59 -6.22 -2.70
N LEU A 409 15.76 -6.66 -3.20
CA LEU A 409 16.95 -5.83 -3.43
C LEU A 409 16.84 -4.95 -4.70
N GLY A 410 15.77 -5.13 -5.48
CA GLY A 410 15.48 -4.37 -6.69
C GLY A 410 15.31 -5.25 -7.93
N ARG A 411 15.41 -4.61 -9.10
CA ARG A 411 15.25 -5.26 -10.41
C ARG A 411 16.49 -5.01 -11.26
N GLN A 412 17.02 -6.05 -11.90
CA GLN A 412 18.15 -5.95 -12.81
C GLN A 412 17.85 -6.76 -14.08
N SER A 413 17.96 -6.12 -15.24
CA SER A 413 17.89 -6.81 -16.52
C SER A 413 19.30 -7.16 -17.02
N VAL A 414 19.52 -8.41 -17.42
CA VAL A 414 20.78 -8.93 -17.94
C VAL A 414 20.54 -9.47 -19.36
N LYS A 415 21.29 -8.94 -20.33
CA LYS A 415 21.26 -9.48 -21.69
C LYS A 415 22.03 -10.80 -21.76
N VAL A 416 21.41 -11.81 -22.33
CA VAL A 416 21.98 -13.15 -22.53
C VAL A 416 22.00 -13.47 -24.02
N ILE A 417 23.12 -13.99 -24.51
CA ILE A 417 23.27 -14.46 -25.90
C ILE A 417 23.27 -15.98 -25.88
N LYS A 418 22.39 -16.63 -26.66
CA LYS A 418 22.37 -18.09 -26.86
C LYS A 418 23.06 -18.42 -28.18
N ASN A 419 24.11 -19.23 -28.09
CA ASN A 419 24.82 -19.78 -29.25
C ASN A 419 24.19 -21.11 -29.69
N GLU A 420 24.61 -21.64 -30.85
CA GLU A 420 24.22 -22.97 -31.35
C GLU A 420 24.45 -24.11 -30.33
#